data_AF-A0A2J6RIB6-F1
#
_entry.id   AF-A0A2J6RIB6-F1
#
_cell.length_a   1.000
_cell.length_b   1.000
_cell.length_c   1.000
_cell.angle_alpha   90.00
_cell.angle_beta   90.00
_cell.angle_gamma   90.00
#
_symmetry.space_group_name_H-M   'P 1'
#
loop_
_entity.id
_entity.type
_entity.pdbx_description
1 polymer ?
#
loop_
_entity_poly.entity_id
_entity_poly.type
_entity_poly.pdbx_seq_one_letter_code
_entity_poly.pdbx_strand_id
1 'polypeptide(L)'
;MASSPFPLPLQLLALGRLAIGTSAFLFPSLTTNLLFFPQPSSSPGSLFNVRAWGSRDALLGALLLTAKTPEARKRAVIAGAVVDGLDVVGALWGFGKGDVEGLAAGAFSGGAVAFLALAAVGWRVGGLGAVGRAVGKS
;
A
#
# COMPACT_ATOMS: atom_id res chain seq x y z
N MET A 1 -14.14 -6.07 25.48
CA MET A 1 -14.57 -5.13 24.41
C MET A 1 -14.76 -5.92 23.14
N ALA A 2 -15.97 -5.99 22.60
CA ALA A 2 -16.22 -6.70 21.34
C ALA A 2 -15.46 -6.01 20.21
N SER A 3 -14.61 -6.74 19.49
CA SER A 3 -13.91 -6.21 18.32
C SER A 3 -14.94 -5.85 17.26
N SER A 4 -15.07 -4.58 16.90
CA SER A 4 -15.89 -4.19 15.74
C SER A 4 -15.44 -5.00 14.52
N PRO A 5 -16.38 -5.52 13.71
CA PRO A 5 -16.06 -6.34 12.55
C PRO A 5 -15.06 -5.61 11.66
N PHE A 6 -14.07 -6.35 11.14
CA PHE A 6 -13.03 -5.75 10.32
C PHE A 6 -13.68 -5.19 9.03
N PRO A 7 -13.68 -3.86 8.81
CA PRO A 7 -14.43 -3.28 7.70
C PRO A 7 -13.98 -3.82 6.35
N LEU A 8 -14.93 -4.14 5.47
CA LEU A 8 -14.64 -4.68 4.13
C LEU A 8 -13.60 -3.85 3.36
N PRO A 9 -13.63 -2.50 3.33
CA PRO A 9 -12.60 -1.72 2.65
C PRO A 9 -11.20 -1.95 3.20
N LEU A 10 -11.07 -2.17 4.52
CA LEU A 10 -9.78 -2.44 5.16
C LEU A 10 -9.34 -3.90 4.94
N GLN A 11 -10.27 -4.84 4.82
CA GLN A 11 -9.97 -6.21 4.38
C GLN A 11 -9.42 -6.21 2.97
N LEU A 12 -10.09 -5.53 2.04
CA LEU A 12 -9.67 -5.42 0.64
C LEU A 12 -8.31 -4.73 0.54
N LEU A 13 -8.09 -3.65 1.29
CA LEU A 13 -6.79 -2.99 1.37
C LEU A 13 -5.71 -3.96 1.84
N ALA A 14 -5.93 -4.65 2.95
CA ALA A 14 -4.91 -5.52 3.53
C ALA A 14 -4.60 -6.74 2.66
N LEU A 15 -5.63 -7.39 2.09
CA LEU A 15 -5.48 -8.52 1.18
C LEU A 15 -4.84 -8.09 -0.14
N GLY A 16 -5.22 -6.94 -0.68
CA GLY A 16 -4.62 -6.37 -1.89
C GLY A 16 -3.12 -6.14 -1.72
N ARG A 17 -2.72 -5.48 -0.62
CA ARG A 17 -1.31 -5.26 -0.28
C ARG A 17 -0.53 -6.56 -0.10
N LEU A 18 -1.12 -7.55 0.57
CA LEU A 18 -0.48 -8.86 0.72
C LEU A 18 -0.30 -9.54 -0.63
N ALA A 19 -1.32 -9.56 -1.47
CA ALA A 19 -1.28 -10.22 -2.78
C ALA A 19 -0.26 -9.55 -3.70
N ILE A 20 -0.33 -8.23 -3.85
CA ILE A 20 0.58 -7.46 -4.71
C ILE A 20 2.00 -7.53 -4.14
N GLY A 21 2.20 -7.24 -2.85
CA GLY A 21 3.53 -7.28 -2.24
C GLY A 21 4.20 -8.65 -2.30
N THR A 22 3.45 -9.72 -2.01
CA THR A 22 3.97 -11.10 -2.07
C THR A 22 4.28 -11.51 -3.50
N SER A 23 3.43 -11.16 -4.46
CA SER A 23 3.70 -11.43 -5.88
C SER A 23 4.93 -10.67 -6.38
N ALA A 24 5.08 -9.40 -6.02
CA ALA A 24 6.25 -8.59 -6.36
C ALA A 24 7.54 -9.13 -5.75
N PHE A 25 7.47 -9.72 -4.56
CA PHE A 25 8.63 -10.29 -3.89
C PHE A 25 9.06 -11.65 -4.49
N LEU A 26 8.11 -12.57 -4.65
CA LEU A 26 8.38 -13.94 -5.11
C LEU A 26 8.51 -14.02 -6.64
N PHE A 27 7.74 -13.23 -7.37
CA PHE A 27 7.62 -13.26 -8.82
C PHE A 27 7.82 -11.86 -9.44
N PRO A 28 8.94 -11.16 -9.18
CA PRO A 28 9.12 -9.78 -9.60
C PRO A 28 9.04 -9.59 -11.11
N SER A 29 9.48 -10.58 -11.92
CA SER A 29 9.36 -10.55 -13.38
C SER A 29 7.91 -10.55 -13.86
N LEU A 30 7.04 -11.32 -13.20
CA LEU A 30 5.61 -11.32 -13.50
C LEU A 30 4.99 -9.96 -13.16
N THR A 31 5.25 -9.45 -11.95
CA THR A 31 4.72 -8.17 -11.51
C THR A 31 5.21 -7.02 -12.39
N THR A 32 6.47 -7.05 -12.82
CA THR A 32 7.01 -6.02 -13.71
C THR A 32 6.37 -6.04 -15.09
N ASN A 33 6.10 -7.22 -15.65
CA ASN A 33 5.35 -7.34 -16.91
C ASN A 33 3.90 -6.84 -16.78
N LEU A 34 3.22 -7.12 -15.66
CA LEU A 34 1.83 -6.69 -15.44
C LEU A 34 1.71 -5.18 -15.19
N LEU A 35 2.73 -4.56 -14.60
CA LEU A 35 2.74 -3.13 -14.27
C LEU A 35 3.55 -2.30 -15.29
N PHE A 36 3.81 -2.86 -16.48
CA PHE A 36 4.48 -2.18 -17.60
C PHE A 36 5.86 -1.62 -17.26
N PHE A 37 6.57 -2.23 -16.31
CA PHE A 37 7.94 -1.87 -16.03
C PHE A 37 8.88 -2.38 -17.12
N PRO A 38 9.84 -1.57 -17.57
CA PRO A 38 10.90 -2.04 -18.46
C PRO A 38 11.61 -3.25 -17.84
N GLN A 39 11.56 -4.39 -18.53
CA GLN A 39 12.23 -5.60 -18.08
C GLN A 39 13.77 -5.44 -18.12
N PRO A 40 14.52 -6.12 -17.23
CA PRO A 40 15.89 -5.80 -16.85
C PRO A 40 16.97 -6.27 -17.84
N SER A 41 16.75 -6.30 -19.15
CA SER A 41 17.88 -6.60 -20.05
C SER A 41 18.97 -5.50 -19.98
N SER A 42 18.68 -4.33 -19.42
CA SER A 42 19.58 -3.16 -19.40
C SER A 42 19.85 -2.52 -18.02
N SER A 43 19.28 -3.01 -16.90
CA SER A 43 19.49 -2.40 -15.57
C SER A 43 19.68 -3.45 -14.45
N PRO A 44 20.94 -3.79 -14.13
CA PRO A 44 21.29 -4.62 -12.97
C PRO A 44 20.89 -3.90 -11.67
N GLY A 45 19.67 -4.16 -11.18
CA GLY A 45 19.14 -3.56 -9.95
C GLY A 45 17.62 -3.47 -9.88
N SER A 46 16.92 -3.49 -11.02
CA SER A 46 15.45 -3.29 -11.03
C SER A 46 14.69 -4.39 -10.29
N LEU A 47 15.10 -5.66 -10.41
CA LEU A 47 14.45 -6.77 -9.70
C LEU A 47 14.67 -6.75 -8.18
N PHE A 48 15.76 -6.15 -7.70
CA PHE A 48 15.96 -5.94 -6.27
C PHE A 48 14.99 -4.87 -5.77
N ASN A 49 14.85 -3.76 -6.49
CA ASN A 49 13.93 -2.67 -6.14
C ASN A 49 12.46 -3.13 -6.10
N VAL A 50 12.04 -3.98 -7.05
CA VAL A 50 10.68 -4.55 -7.07
C VAL A 50 10.44 -5.43 -5.84
N ARG A 51 11.44 -6.21 -5.41
CA ARG A 51 11.34 -7.00 -4.17
C ARG A 51 11.32 -6.12 -2.92
N ALA A 52 12.17 -5.10 -2.86
CA ALA A 52 12.18 -4.16 -1.74
C ALA A 52 10.86 -3.37 -1.63
N TRP A 53 10.27 -3.00 -2.77
CA TRP A 53 8.94 -2.41 -2.85
C TRP A 53 7.84 -3.38 -2.41
N GLY A 54 7.88 -4.62 -2.90
CA GLY A 54 6.88 -5.63 -2.58
C GLY A 54 6.90 -6.07 -1.12
N SER A 55 8.08 -6.18 -0.50
CA SER A 55 8.22 -6.64 0.89
C SER A 55 7.55 -5.70 1.88
N ARG A 56 7.69 -4.37 1.70
CA ARG A 56 7.02 -3.39 2.57
C ARG A 56 5.50 -3.42 2.38
N ASP A 57 5.01 -3.65 1.17
CA ASP A 57 3.56 -3.68 0.92
C ASP A 57 2.95 -4.95 1.54
N ALA A 58 3.61 -6.10 1.38
CA ALA A 58 3.23 -7.33 2.06
C ALA A 58 3.24 -7.18 3.59
N LEU A 59 4.27 -6.54 4.15
CA LEU A 59 4.35 -6.26 5.59
C LEU A 59 3.20 -5.37 6.06
N LEU A 60 2.88 -4.29 5.34
CA LEU A 60 1.79 -3.39 5.68
C LEU A 60 0.42 -4.10 5.62
N GLY A 61 0.22 -4.95 4.61
CA GLY A 61 -0.97 -5.80 4.51
C GLY A 61 -1.09 -6.77 5.70
N ALA A 62 0.00 -7.45 6.06
CA ALA A 62 0.05 -8.35 7.21
C ALA A 62 -0.22 -7.62 8.54
N LEU A 63 0.38 -6.45 8.75
CA LEU A 63 0.17 -5.61 9.93
C LEU A 63 -1.30 -5.18 10.05
N LEU A 64 -1.93 -4.80 8.94
CA LEU A 64 -3.33 -4.39 8.95
C LEU A 64 -4.28 -5.57 9.23
N LEU A 65 -4.02 -6.75 8.66
CA LEU A 65 -4.81 -7.97 8.91
C LEU A 65 -4.69 -8.48 10.35
N THR A 66 -3.49 -8.41 10.92
CA THR A 66 -3.20 -8.90 12.27
C THR A 66 -3.53 -7.87 13.37
N ALA A 67 -3.94 -6.66 13.00
CA ALA A 67 -4.31 -5.61 13.93
C ALA A 67 -5.62 -5.94 14.69
N LYS A 68 -5.46 -6.37 15.95
CA LYS A 68 -6.58 -6.72 16.84
C LYS A 68 -7.22 -5.53 17.55
N THR A 69 -6.49 -4.43 17.74
CA THR A 69 -6.99 -3.23 18.43
C THR A 69 -7.32 -2.12 17.44
N PRO A 70 -8.30 -1.23 17.75
CA PRO A 70 -8.59 -0.05 16.93
C PRO A 70 -7.37 0.85 16.74
N GLU A 71 -6.53 1.01 17.76
CA GLU A 71 -5.30 1.81 17.72
C GLU A 71 -4.26 1.19 16.79
N ALA A 72 -4.05 -0.14 16.86
CA ALA A 72 -3.14 -0.83 15.95
C ALA A 72 -3.63 -0.72 14.50
N ARG A 73 -4.93 -0.87 14.27
CA ARG A 73 -5.54 -0.72 12.94
C ARG A 73 -5.37 0.70 12.41
N LYS A 74 -5.62 1.71 13.24
CA LYS A 74 -5.39 3.13 12.91
C LYS A 74 -3.93 3.36 12.50
N ARG A 75 -2.97 2.87 13.27
CA ARG A 75 -1.54 3.01 12.96
C ARG A 75 -1.15 2.31 11.66
N ALA A 76 -1.63 1.09 11.43
CA ALA A 76 -1.38 0.34 10.21
C ALA A 76 -1.95 1.06 8.97
N VAL A 77 -3.17 1.60 9.05
CA VAL A 77 -3.77 2.38 7.97
C VAL A 77 -2.99 3.67 7.69
N ILE A 78 -2.57 4.40 8.72
CA ILE A 78 -1.74 5.61 8.56
C ILE A 78 -0.40 5.26 7.90
N ALA A 79 0.29 4.23 8.39
CA ALA A 79 1.58 3.81 7.83
C ALA A 79 1.43 3.44 6.34
N GLY A 80 0.39 2.68 5.98
CA GLY A 80 0.09 2.35 4.59
C GLY A 80 -0.20 3.58 3.74
N ALA A 81 -1.04 4.50 4.23
CA ALA A 81 -1.38 5.72 3.49
C ALA A 81 -0.16 6.64 3.27
N VAL A 82 0.75 6.73 4.25
CA VAL A 82 2.00 7.48 4.08
C VAL A 82 2.86 6.85 2.98
N VAL A 83 3.02 5.52 2.97
CA VAL A 83 3.78 4.82 1.92
C VAL A 83 3.15 5.02 0.55
N ASP A 84 1.83 4.87 0.41
CA ASP A 84 1.16 5.08 -0.87
C ASP A 84 1.32 6.53 -1.36
N GLY A 85 1.24 7.51 -0.45
CA GLY A 85 1.46 8.92 -0.77
C GLY A 85 2.87 9.17 -1.31
N LEU A 86 3.89 8.57 -0.67
CA LEU A 86 5.27 8.63 -1.15
C LEU A 86 5.44 7.94 -2.50
N ASP A 87 4.69 6.86 -2.78
CA ASP A 87 4.73 6.14 -4.05
C ASP A 87 4.13 6.95 -5.19
N VAL A 88 3.02 7.64 -4.95
CA VAL A 88 2.46 8.59 -5.91
C VAL A 88 3.45 9.70 -6.22
N VAL A 89 4.02 10.33 -5.19
CA VAL A 89 5.01 11.42 -5.37
C VAL A 89 6.24 10.90 -6.12
N GLY A 90 6.78 9.74 -5.73
CA GLY A 90 7.94 9.15 -6.36
C GLY A 90 7.70 8.79 -7.83
N ALA A 91 6.55 8.20 -8.15
CA ALA A 91 6.19 7.86 -9.53
C ALA A 91 6.02 9.11 -10.41
N LEU A 92 5.32 10.14 -9.92
CA LEU A 92 5.13 11.40 -10.64
C LEU A 92 6.45 12.16 -10.82
N TRP A 93 7.30 12.15 -9.81
CA TRP A 93 8.62 12.78 -9.87
C TRP A 93 9.53 12.09 -10.88
N GLY A 94 9.59 10.75 -10.85
CA GLY A 94 10.35 9.96 -11.82
C GLY A 94 9.85 10.15 -13.24
N PHE A 95 8.52 10.20 -13.45
CA PHE A 95 7.93 10.53 -14.75
C PHE A 95 8.33 11.93 -15.23
N GLY A 96 8.23 12.94 -14.36
CA GLY A 96 8.59 14.32 -14.70
C GLY A 96 10.07 14.51 -15.06
N LYS A 97 10.94 13.65 -14.55
CA LYS A 97 12.38 13.60 -14.91
C LYS A 97 12.69 12.74 -16.13
N GLY A 98 11.75 11.94 -16.62
CA GLY A 98 11.99 10.95 -17.67
C GLY A 98 12.67 9.66 -17.17
N ASP A 99 12.74 9.44 -15.85
CA ASP A 99 13.32 8.23 -15.24
C ASP A 99 12.36 7.02 -15.34
N VAL A 100 11.06 7.28 -15.54
CA VAL A 100 9.99 6.27 -15.57
C VAL A 100 9.05 6.54 -16.74
N GLU A 101 8.71 5.50 -17.50
CA GLU A 101 7.75 5.58 -18.60
C GLU A 101 6.32 5.86 -18.10
N GLY A 102 5.51 6.54 -18.91
CA GLY A 102 4.16 6.97 -18.52
C GLY A 102 3.22 5.83 -18.13
N LEU A 103 3.31 4.66 -18.78
CA LEU A 103 2.50 3.49 -18.42
C LEU A 103 2.89 2.91 -17.06
N ALA A 104 4.19 2.78 -16.79
CA ALA A 104 4.70 2.32 -15.50
C ALA A 104 4.35 3.31 -14.38
N ALA A 105 4.54 4.62 -14.61
CA ALA A 105 4.19 5.67 -13.68
C ALA A 105 2.67 5.68 -13.39
N GLY A 106 1.85 5.49 -14.42
CA GLY A 106 0.39 5.39 -14.31
C GLY A 106 -0.06 4.16 -13.52
N ALA A 107 0.54 2.99 -13.77
CA ALA A 107 0.25 1.77 -13.02
C ALA A 107 0.59 1.91 -11.53
N PHE A 108 1.76 2.50 -11.22
CA PHE A 108 2.22 2.71 -9.83
C PHE A 108 1.36 3.72 -9.08
N SER A 109 1.23 4.92 -9.65
CA SER A 109 0.43 5.98 -9.03
C SER A 109 -1.04 5.60 -8.96
N GLY A 110 -1.59 4.92 -9.97
CA GLY A 110 -2.97 4.45 -9.99
C GLY A 110 -3.25 3.42 -8.90
N GLY A 111 -2.37 2.43 -8.73
CA GLY A 111 -2.48 1.43 -7.65
C GLY A 111 -2.40 2.08 -6.26
N ALA A 112 -1.43 2.97 -6.05
CA ALA A 112 -1.27 3.70 -4.79
C ALA A 112 -2.49 4.59 -4.49
N VAL A 113 -3.04 5.29 -5.49
CA VAL A 113 -4.27 6.09 -5.34
C VAL A 113 -5.47 5.19 -4.98
N ALA A 114 -5.60 4.01 -5.59
CA ALA A 114 -6.66 3.06 -5.25
C ALA A 114 -6.55 2.60 -3.78
N PHE A 115 -5.33 2.33 -3.29
CA PHE A 115 -5.11 1.97 -1.89
C PHE A 115 -5.36 3.13 -0.92
N LEU A 116 -4.99 4.36 -1.28
CA LEU A 116 -5.37 5.56 -0.55
C LEU A 116 -6.89 5.73 -0.46
N ALA A 117 -7.61 5.49 -1.56
CA ALA A 117 -9.07 5.55 -1.58
C ALA A 117 -9.68 4.49 -0.65
N LEU A 118 -9.20 3.25 -0.68
CA LEU A 118 -9.63 2.19 0.25
C LEU A 118 -9.30 2.54 1.71
N ALA A 119 -8.13 3.14 1.96
CA ALA A 119 -7.74 3.61 3.29
C ALA A 119 -8.69 4.72 3.78
N ALA A 120 -9.03 5.70 2.95
CA ALA A 120 -9.94 6.79 3.30
C ALA A 120 -11.37 6.29 3.56
N VAL A 121 -11.89 5.42 2.70
CA VAL A 121 -13.23 4.81 2.89
C VAL A 121 -13.23 3.93 4.14
N GLY A 122 -12.21 3.08 4.30
CA GLY A 122 -12.06 2.22 5.47
C GLY A 122 -11.86 3.00 6.78
N TRP A 123 -11.21 4.17 6.72
CA TRP A 123 -11.07 5.08 7.85
C TRP A 123 -12.42 5.61 8.33
N ARG A 124 -13.27 6.04 7.39
CA ARG A 124 -14.61 6.54 7.68
C ARG A 124 -15.51 5.43 8.21
N VAL A 125 -15.58 4.29 7.51
CA VAL A 125 -16.46 3.16 7.87
C VAL A 125 -16.00 2.50 9.17
N GLY A 126 -14.69 2.38 9.38
CA GLY A 126 -14.10 1.77 10.57
C GLY A 126 -14.04 2.68 11.80
N GLY A 127 -14.52 3.93 11.71
CA GLY A 127 -14.51 4.88 12.83
C GLY A 127 -13.11 5.26 13.34
N LEU A 128 -12.06 5.07 12.53
CA LEU A 128 -10.67 5.24 12.96
C LEU A 128 -10.33 6.67 13.39
N GLY A 129 -11.08 7.65 12.88
CA GLY A 129 -10.97 9.06 13.27
C GLY A 129 -11.40 9.35 14.72
N ALA A 130 -12.22 8.50 15.34
CA ALA A 130 -12.68 8.66 16.72
C ALA A 130 -11.76 7.94 17.74
N VAL A 131 -10.96 6.98 17.27
CA VAL A 131 -10.03 6.19 18.09
C VAL A 131 -9.00 7.11 18.76
N GLY A 132 -8.96 7.08 20.09
CA GLY A 132 -8.10 7.91 20.95
C GLY A 132 -8.72 9.22 21.45
N ARG A 133 -9.87 9.67 20.94
CA ARG A 133 -10.55 10.89 21.47
C ARG A 133 -11.30 10.64 22.80
N ALA A 134 -11.63 9.38 23.10
CA ALA A 134 -12.36 9.01 24.31
C ALA A 134 -11.50 9.02 25.59
N VAL A 135 -10.17 9.10 25.47
CA VAL A 135 -9.24 9.05 26.63
C VAL A 135 -9.00 10.44 27.26
N GLY A 136 -9.37 11.53 26.57
CA GLY A 136 -9.12 12.90 27.03
C GLY A 136 -10.25 13.55 27.84
N LYS A 137 -11.27 12.80 28.25
CA LYS A 137 -12.39 13.30 29.07
C LYS A 137 -12.53 12.45 30.33
N SER A 138 -11.59 12.56 31.25
CA SER A 138 -11.69 12.06 32.62
C SER A 138 -11.00 13.03 33.56
#